data_AF-A0A522PY14-F1
#
_entry.id   AF-A0A522PY14-F1
#
_cell.length_a   1.000
_cell.length_b   1.000
_cell.length_c   1.000
_cell.angle_alpha   90.00
_cell.angle_beta   90.00
_cell.angle_gamma   90.00
#
_symmetry.space_group_name_H-M   'P 1'
#
loop_
_entity.id
_entity.type
_entity.pdbx_description
1 polymer ?
#
loop_
_entity_poly.entity_id
_entity_poly.type
_entity_poly.pdbx_seq_one_letter_code
_entity_poly.pdbx_strand_id
1 'polypeptide(L)'
;MTTALVVSLIVMLVVLIVTNVVTLRLLLGLADRGDEGEPADPAVAAALERAQQGTSSAARARRVITIEVLNPIDVAATRGRVAGIAGSLAPGLVTRVVHDQTVRTLRQELSGQGVVADVRLHTLLAQTAEPGPEDSNGSAGPDATG
;
A
#
# COMPACT_ATOMS: atom_id res chain seq x y z
N MET A 1 26.12 -26.89 33.32
CA MET A 1 26.34 -25.75 32.39
C MET A 1 25.19 -25.60 31.38
N THR A 2 24.73 -26.67 30.74
CA THR A 2 23.64 -26.64 29.75
C THR A 2 22.29 -26.20 30.33
N THR A 3 21.91 -26.69 31.51
CA THR A 3 20.64 -26.30 32.18
C THR A 3 20.57 -24.81 32.53
N ALA A 4 21.67 -24.24 33.03
CA ALA A 4 21.75 -22.81 33.34
C ALA A 4 21.64 -21.92 32.08
N LEU A 5 22.24 -22.35 30.95
CA LEU A 5 22.10 -21.67 29.66
C LEU A 5 20.67 -21.73 29.14
N VAL A 6 20.01 -22.89 29.22
CA VAL A 6 18.62 -23.07 28.78
C VAL A 6 17.68 -22.20 29.61
N VAL A 7 17.86 -22.16 30.94
CA VAL A 7 17.06 -21.30 31.82
C VAL A 7 17.25 -19.82 31.48
N SER A 8 18.50 -19.37 31.27
CA SER A 8 18.79 -17.99 30.88
C SER A 8 18.14 -17.61 29.54
N LEU A 9 18.20 -18.51 28.55
CA LEU A 9 17.55 -18.32 27.25
C LEU A 9 16.03 -18.16 27.38
N ILE A 10 15.39 -19.00 28.20
CA ILE A 10 13.94 -18.93 28.45
C ILE A 10 13.58 -17.62 29.13
N VAL A 11 14.34 -17.19 30.14
CA VAL A 11 14.09 -15.92 30.84
C VAL A 11 14.21 -14.74 29.87
N MET A 12 15.26 -14.70 29.05
CA MET A 12 15.43 -13.65 28.04
C MET A 12 14.27 -13.64 27.03
N LEU A 13 13.82 -14.81 26.57
CA LEU A 13 12.70 -14.94 25.65
C LEU A 13 11.40 -14.42 26.27
N VAL A 14 11.12 -14.77 27.52
CA VAL A 14 9.93 -14.31 28.26
C VAL A 14 9.95 -12.80 28.41
N VAL A 15 11.07 -12.21 28.81
CA VAL A 15 11.23 -10.76 28.95
C VAL A 15 10.97 -10.04 27.61
N LEU A 16 11.50 -10.58 26.51
CA LEU A 16 11.29 -10.04 25.17
C LEU A 16 9.80 -10.07 24.77
N ILE A 17 9.13 -11.21 24.98
CA ILE A 17 7.70 -11.37 24.66
C ILE A 17 6.86 -10.39 25.49
N VAL A 18 7.08 -10.33 26.80
CA VAL A 18 6.33 -9.44 27.70
C VAL A 18 6.50 -7.98 27.29
N THR A 19 7.72 -7.54 27.01
CA THR A 19 8.00 -6.15 26.62
C THR A 19 7.32 -5.79 25.29
N ASN A 20 7.36 -6.68 24.31
CA ASN A 20 6.67 -6.48 23.02
C ASN A 20 5.15 -6.42 23.19
N VAL A 21 4.56 -7.31 24.00
CA VAL A 21 3.11 -7.33 24.26
C VAL A 21 2.67 -6.05 24.99
N VAL A 22 3.44 -5.59 25.98
CA VAL A 22 3.17 -4.33 26.69
C VAL A 22 3.26 -3.13 25.75
N THR A 23 4.31 -3.07 24.93
CA THR A 23 4.50 -2.00 23.94
C THR A 23 3.36 -1.99 22.92
N LEU A 24 2.94 -3.18 22.46
CA LEU A 24 1.83 -3.33 21.53
C LEU A 24 0.51 -2.90 22.18
N ARG A 25 0.23 -3.33 23.42
CA ARG A 25 -0.95 -2.89 24.19
C ARG A 25 -0.97 -1.38 24.41
N LEU A 26 0.18 -0.77 24.66
CA LEU A 26 0.29 0.68 24.82
C LEU A 26 0.00 1.41 23.50
N LEU A 27 0.57 0.93 22.38
CA LEU A 27 0.31 1.49 21.05
C LEU A 27 -1.15 1.32 20.62
N LEU A 28 -1.74 0.14 20.87
CA LEU A 28 -3.17 -0.08 20.65
C LEU A 28 -4.01 0.83 21.56
N GLY A 29 -3.70 0.94 22.86
CA GLY A 29 -4.46 1.79 23.78
C GLY A 29 -4.37 3.29 23.47
N LEU A 30 -3.30 3.73 22.78
CA LEU A 30 -3.23 5.09 22.22
C LEU A 30 -4.04 5.22 20.92
N ALA A 31 -4.14 4.16 20.11
CA ALA A 31 -4.93 4.14 18.89
C ALA A 31 -6.44 3.97 19.15
N ASP A 32 -6.81 3.32 20.25
CA ASP A 32 -8.18 2.98 20.64
C ASP A 32 -8.89 4.10 21.42
N ARG A 33 -8.20 5.23 21.64
CA ARG A 33 -8.81 6.46 22.19
C ARG A 33 -9.84 7.11 21.24
N GLY A 34 -10.07 6.52 20.07
CA GLY A 34 -11.05 6.98 19.07
C GLY A 34 -12.32 6.13 18.98
N ASP A 35 -12.46 5.05 19.75
CA ASP A 35 -13.59 4.13 19.62
C ASP A 35 -14.38 4.02 20.94
N GLU A 36 -14.79 5.18 21.49
CA GLU A 36 -16.07 5.19 22.20
C GLU A 36 -17.14 5.01 21.12
N GLY A 37 -17.47 3.73 20.85
CA GLY A 37 -18.53 3.31 19.97
C GLY A 37 -19.87 3.85 20.44
N GLU A 38 -20.16 5.11 20.07
CA GLU A 38 -21.51 5.61 19.99
C GLU A 38 -22.19 4.78 18.88
N PRO A 39 -23.27 4.02 19.17
CA PRO A 39 -23.96 3.25 18.15
C PRO A 39 -24.39 4.22 17.06
N ALA A 40 -23.77 4.06 15.88
CA ALA A 40 -23.96 4.94 14.73
C ALA A 40 -25.45 5.17 14.51
N ASP A 41 -25.90 6.39 14.84
CA ASP A 41 -27.28 6.79 14.64
C ASP A 41 -27.61 6.55 13.15
N PRO A 42 -28.66 5.78 12.83
CA PRO A 42 -29.05 5.50 11.45
C PRO A 42 -29.29 6.77 10.64
N ALA A 43 -29.62 7.90 11.30
CA ALA A 43 -29.71 9.20 10.67
C ALA A 43 -28.35 9.73 10.19
N VAL A 44 -27.28 9.51 10.95
CA VAL A 44 -25.90 9.91 10.59
C VAL A 44 -25.37 9.03 9.46
N ALA A 45 -25.66 7.72 9.49
CA ALA A 45 -25.33 6.80 8.39
C ALA A 45 -26.03 7.22 7.09
N ALA A 46 -27.33 7.52 7.16
CA ALA A 46 -28.11 7.95 5.99
C ALA A 46 -27.73 9.37 5.50
N ALA A 47 -27.23 10.24 6.38
CA ALA A 47 -26.69 11.55 5.99
C ALA A 47 -25.34 11.40 5.27
N LEU A 48 -24.47 10.50 5.74
CA LEU A 48 -23.20 10.19 5.12
C LEU A 48 -23.39 9.57 3.73
N GLU A 49 -24.36 8.67 3.58
CA GLU A 49 -24.67 8.04 2.30
C GLU A 49 -25.17 9.06 1.26
N ARG A 50 -26.03 10.01 1.66
CA ARG A 50 -26.48 11.10 0.78
C ARG A 50 -25.35 12.06 0.40
N ALA A 51 -24.43 12.36 1.32
CA ALA A 51 -23.26 13.17 1.03
C ALA A 51 -22.31 12.49 0.03
N GLN A 52 -22.18 11.17 0.10
CA GLN A 52 -21.39 10.38 -0.85
C GLN A 52 -22.07 10.30 -2.23
N GLN A 53 -23.40 10.10 -2.27
CA GLN A 53 -24.18 10.06 -3.51
C GLN A 53 -24.21 11.41 -4.24
N GLY A 54 -24.25 12.54 -3.52
CA GLY A 54 -24.18 13.89 -4.10
C GLY A 54 -22.86 14.22 -4.78
N THR A 55 -21.78 13.50 -4.45
CA THR A 55 -20.46 13.66 -5.08
C THR A 55 -20.34 12.89 -6.40
N SER A 56 -21.23 11.94 -6.68
CA SER A 56 -21.14 11.06 -7.86
C SER A 56 -21.79 11.61 -9.13
N SER A 57 -22.65 12.64 -9.05
CA SER A 57 -23.50 13.03 -10.19
C SER A 57 -23.04 14.23 -11.02
N ALA A 58 -21.94 14.89 -10.65
CA ALA A 58 -21.33 15.94 -11.47
C ALA A 58 -20.00 15.44 -12.04
N ALA A 59 -20.08 14.53 -13.01
CA ALA A 59 -18.93 14.00 -13.74
C ALA A 59 -18.30 15.09 -14.64
N ARG A 60 -17.65 16.08 -14.02
CA ARG A 60 -16.49 16.74 -14.63
C ARG A 60 -15.51 15.61 -14.91
N ALA A 61 -15.24 15.31 -16.18
CA ALA A 61 -14.40 14.17 -16.59
C ALA A 61 -13.13 14.07 -15.74
N ARG A 62 -13.18 13.21 -14.72
CA ARG A 62 -12.14 13.10 -13.69
C ARG A 62 -11.07 12.19 -14.27
N ARG A 63 -10.00 12.79 -14.78
CA ARG A 63 -8.85 12.06 -15.30
C ARG A 63 -8.01 11.57 -14.13
N VAL A 64 -7.75 10.26 -14.08
CA VAL A 64 -6.93 9.61 -13.04
C VAL A 64 -5.65 9.10 -13.69
N ILE A 65 -4.52 9.40 -13.06
CA ILE A 65 -3.20 8.88 -13.47
C ILE A 65 -2.82 7.81 -12.45
N THR A 66 -2.62 6.58 -12.92
CA THR A 66 -2.15 5.46 -12.10
C THR A 66 -0.68 5.20 -12.39
N ILE A 67 0.11 5.02 -11.34
CA ILE A 67 1.54 4.74 -11.43
C ILE A 67 1.78 3.43 -10.68
N GLU A 68 2.35 2.45 -11.38
CA GLU A 68 2.76 1.18 -10.81
C GLU A 68 4.28 1.14 -10.65
N VAL A 69 4.74 0.71 -9.47
CA VAL A 69 6.17 0.54 -9.19
C VAL A 69 6.52 -0.93 -9.42
N LEU A 70 7.11 -1.23 -10.58
CA LEU A 70 7.43 -2.61 -10.99
C LEU A 70 8.59 -3.23 -10.21
N ASN A 71 9.46 -2.41 -9.61
CA ASN A 71 10.69 -2.85 -8.96
C ASN A 71 10.92 -2.19 -7.58
N PRO A 72 10.01 -2.36 -6.61
CA PRO A 72 10.08 -1.65 -5.35
C PRO A 72 11.36 -1.96 -4.56
N ILE A 73 11.86 -3.20 -4.63
CA ILE A 73 13.06 -3.62 -3.89
C ILE A 73 14.33 -2.93 -4.40
N ASP A 74 14.49 -2.84 -5.73
CA ASP A 74 15.66 -2.21 -6.35
C ASP A 74 15.70 -0.69 -6.07
N VAL A 75 14.51 -0.06 -6.06
CA VAL A 75 14.36 1.36 -5.71
C VAL A 75 14.73 1.61 -4.23
N ALA A 76 14.41 0.67 -3.34
CA ALA A 76 14.83 0.75 -1.93
C ALA A 76 16.35 0.56 -1.77
N ALA A 77 16.95 -0.35 -2.53
CA ALA A 77 18.39 -0.63 -2.47
C ALA A 77 19.25 0.55 -2.95
N THR A 78 18.78 1.29 -3.96
CA THR A 78 19.51 2.44 -4.53
C THR A 78 19.42 3.72 -3.69
N ARG A 79 18.39 3.89 -2.87
CA ARG A 79 18.28 5.02 -1.93
C ARG A 79 18.86 4.62 -0.57
N GLY A 80 20.16 4.88 -0.39
CA GLY A 80 21.02 4.40 0.71
C GLY A 80 20.56 4.56 2.18
N ARG A 81 19.45 5.24 2.47
CA ARG A 81 18.81 5.22 3.81
C ARG A 81 17.98 3.96 4.07
N VAL A 82 17.48 3.30 3.03
CA VAL A 82 16.66 2.08 3.16
C VAL A 82 17.53 0.83 3.05
N ALA A 83 18.64 0.90 2.31
CA ALA A 83 19.60 -0.19 2.11
C ALA A 83 20.16 -0.80 3.42
N GLY A 84 20.36 0.00 4.47
CA GLY A 84 20.86 -0.49 5.77
C GLY A 84 19.85 -1.34 6.57
N ILE A 85 18.56 -1.26 6.24
CA ILE A 85 17.46 -1.94 6.96
C ILE A 85 16.69 -2.91 6.02
N ALA A 86 16.81 -2.74 4.70
CA ALA A 86 16.16 -3.59 3.70
C ALA A 86 16.63 -5.06 3.77
N GLY A 87 17.85 -5.32 4.26
CA GLY A 87 18.34 -6.69 4.47
C GLY A 87 17.65 -7.44 5.62
N SER A 88 16.98 -6.73 6.54
CA SER A 88 16.29 -7.32 7.71
C SER A 88 14.77 -7.16 7.69
N LEU A 89 14.22 -6.35 6.77
CA LEU A 89 12.79 -6.12 6.63
C LEU A 89 12.15 -7.15 5.70
N ALA A 90 10.95 -7.62 6.08
CA ALA A 90 10.15 -8.47 5.22
C ALA A 90 9.81 -7.76 3.89
N PRO A 91 9.76 -8.48 2.75
CA PRO A 91 9.52 -7.88 1.43
C PRO A 91 8.26 -6.99 1.37
N GLY A 92 7.19 -7.38 2.06
CA GLY A 92 5.95 -6.58 2.12
C GLY A 92 6.13 -5.20 2.79
N LEU A 93 7.00 -5.09 3.78
CA LEU A 93 7.29 -3.82 4.45
C LEU A 93 8.12 -2.89 3.55
N VAL A 94 9.09 -3.45 2.83
CA VAL A 94 9.90 -2.69 1.86
C VAL A 94 8.99 -2.10 0.78
N THR A 95 8.09 -2.92 0.22
CA THR A 95 7.11 -2.48 -0.77
C THR A 95 6.26 -1.33 -0.24
N ARG A 96 5.74 -1.43 1.00
CA ARG A 96 4.94 -0.36 1.60
C ARG A 96 5.72 0.95 1.76
N VAL A 97 6.94 0.89 2.29
CA VAL A 97 7.79 2.07 2.49
C VAL A 97 8.09 2.76 1.17
N VAL A 98 8.36 1.99 0.11
CA VAL A 98 8.63 2.54 -1.23
C VAL A 98 7.42 3.26 -1.77
N HIS A 99 6.23 2.67 -1.68
CA HIS A 99 4.99 3.30 -2.14
C HIS A 99 4.67 4.59 -1.36
N ASP A 100 4.77 4.55 -0.03
CA ASP A 100 4.56 5.72 0.82
C ASP A 100 5.54 6.85 0.47
N GLN A 101 6.81 6.50 0.23
CA GLN A 101 7.81 7.48 -0.15
C GLN A 101 7.59 8.04 -1.56
N THR A 102 7.18 7.20 -2.52
CA THR A 102 6.82 7.63 -3.87
C THR A 102 5.66 8.62 -3.84
N VAL A 103 4.61 8.36 -3.05
CA VAL A 103 3.49 9.29 -2.86
C VAL A 103 3.98 10.65 -2.34
N ARG A 104 4.85 10.65 -1.32
CA ARG A 104 5.42 11.89 -0.76
C ARG A 104 6.24 12.66 -1.79
N THR A 105 7.11 11.97 -2.53
CA THR A 105 7.94 12.59 -3.57
C THR A 105 7.05 13.17 -4.67
N LEU A 106 6.07 12.43 -5.18
CA LEU A 106 5.16 12.93 -6.22
C LEU A 106 4.38 14.15 -5.75
N ARG A 107 3.87 14.13 -4.52
CA ARG A 107 3.17 15.30 -3.95
C ARG A 107 4.08 16.53 -3.92
N GLN A 108 5.33 16.36 -3.50
CA GLN A 108 6.31 17.44 -3.45
C GLN A 108 6.65 17.98 -4.85
N GLU A 109 7.00 17.10 -5.79
CA GLU A 109 7.34 17.47 -7.17
C GLU A 109 6.18 18.17 -7.88
N LEU A 110 4.96 17.63 -7.78
CA LEU A 110 3.77 18.24 -8.37
C LEU A 110 3.49 19.62 -7.77
N SER A 111 3.63 19.77 -6.44
CA SER A 111 3.48 21.07 -5.80
C SER A 111 4.54 22.08 -6.24
N GLY A 112 5.79 21.63 -6.43
CA GLY A 112 6.88 22.46 -6.94
C GLY A 112 6.65 22.96 -8.37
N GLN A 113 5.87 22.21 -9.16
CA GLN A 113 5.46 22.57 -10.51
C GLN A 113 4.12 23.35 -10.55
N GLY A 114 3.57 23.72 -9.39
CA GLY A 114 2.30 24.43 -9.29
C GLY A 114 1.06 23.57 -9.54
N VAL A 115 1.20 22.23 -9.57
CA VAL A 115 0.10 21.29 -9.78
C VAL A 115 -0.56 20.96 -8.43
N VAL A 116 -1.84 21.32 -8.29
CA VAL A 116 -2.66 20.94 -7.12
C VAL A 116 -3.24 19.56 -7.35
N ALA A 117 -2.60 18.52 -6.79
CA ALA A 117 -3.00 17.13 -6.94
C ALA A 117 -3.30 16.45 -5.58
N ASP A 118 -4.36 15.66 -5.54
CA ASP A 118 -4.65 14.72 -4.44
C ASP A 118 -4.01 13.36 -4.79
N VAL A 119 -2.90 13.04 -4.13
CA VAL A 119 -2.13 11.81 -4.38
C VAL A 119 -2.46 10.80 -3.28
N ARG A 120 -3.04 9.67 -3.67
CA ARG A 120 -3.44 8.58 -2.76
C ARG A 120 -3.00 7.23 -3.30
N LEU A 121 -2.59 6.35 -2.38
CA LEU A 121 -2.29 4.97 -2.70
C LEU A 121 -3.59 4.17 -2.87
N HIS A 122 -3.72 3.48 -4.00
CA HIS A 122 -4.84 2.57 -4.28
C HIS A 122 -4.29 1.16 -4.49
N THR A 123 -4.84 0.18 -3.77
CA THR A 123 -4.50 -1.23 -3.98
C THR A 123 -5.41 -1.79 -5.06
N LEU A 124 -4.84 -2.10 -6.22
CA LEU A 124 -5.54 -2.82 -7.27
C LEU A 124 -5.24 -4.30 -7.09
N LEU A 125 -6.29 -5.09 -6.86
CA LEU A 125 -6.17 -6.54 -7.01
C LEU A 125 -6.04 -6.79 -8.51
N ALA A 126 -4.87 -7.28 -8.94
CA ALA A 126 -4.66 -7.67 -10.32
C ALA A 126 -5.71 -8.73 -10.67
N GLN A 127 -6.73 -8.34 -11.43
CA GLN A 127 -7.54 -9.31 -12.15
C GLN A 127 -6.58 -9.96 -13.12
N THR A 128 -6.34 -11.26 -12.97
CA THR A 128 -5.64 -12.07 -13.94
C THR A 128 -6.31 -11.81 -15.28
N ALA A 129 -5.66 -11.00 -16.11
CA ALA A 129 -6.09 -10.80 -17.47
C ALA A 129 -6.00 -12.18 -18.11
N GLU A 130 -7.15 -12.81 -18.37
CA GLU A 130 -7.19 -13.95 -19.26
C GLU A 130 -6.47 -13.52 -20.55
N PRO A 131 -5.52 -14.31 -21.07
CA PRO A 131 -4.90 -14.02 -22.35
C PRO A 131 -6.01 -13.95 -23.40
N GLY A 132 -6.28 -12.75 -23.90
CA GLY A 132 -7.21 -12.53 -24.99
C GLY A 132 -6.79 -13.33 -26.22
N PRO A 133 -7.75 -13.81 -27.05
CA PRO A 133 -7.46 -14.68 -28.17
C PRO A 133 -6.47 -13.99 -29.11
N GLU A 134 -5.40 -14.70 -29.45
CA GLU A 134 -4.42 -14.29 -30.44
C GLU A 134 -5.16 -14.00 -31.75
N ASP A 135 -5.23 -12.71 -32.12
CA ASP A 135 -5.71 -12.28 -33.42
C ASP A 135 -4.72 -12.77 -34.49
N SER A 136 -4.94 -13.99 -34.94
CA SER A 136 -4.32 -14.58 -36.13
C SER A 136 -4.85 -13.85 -37.37
N ASN A 137 -4.35 -12.64 -37.63
CA ASN A 137 -4.60 -11.96 -38.89
C ASN A 137 -3.31 -11.36 -39.43
N GLY A 138 -2.57 -12.19 -40.14
CA GLY A 138 -1.31 -11.85 -40.79
C GLY A 138 -1.20 -12.49 -42.16
N SER A 139 -1.81 -11.83 -43.14
CA SER A 139 -1.34 -11.76 -44.53
C SER A 139 -1.55 -12.96 -45.45
N ALA A 140 -2.74 -13.02 -46.03
CA ALA A 140 -2.92 -13.49 -47.41
C ALA A 140 -2.08 -12.61 -48.35
N GLY A 141 -1.01 -13.15 -48.92
CA GLY A 141 -0.27 -12.53 -50.01
C GLY A 141 -1.02 -12.75 -51.33
N PRO A 142 -1.30 -11.70 -52.13
CA PRO A 142 -1.99 -11.86 -53.40
C PRO A 142 -1.05 -12.32 -54.51
N ASP A 143 -1.62 -13.15 -55.36
CA ASP A 143 -1.20 -13.61 -56.69
C ASP A 143 -0.27 -12.66 -57.46
N ALA A 144 0.81 -13.24 -58.00
CA ALA A 144 1.47 -12.72 -59.19
C ALA A 144 1.68 -13.88 -60.17
N THR A 145 0.70 -14.04 -61.06
CA THR A 145 0.84 -14.70 -62.36
C THR A 145 1.39 -13.66 -63.34
N GLY A 146 2.44 -14.02 -64.09
CA GLY A 146 3.02 -13.19 -65.16
C GLY A 146 4.42 -13.65 -65.53
#